data_AF-A0A972NNF2-F1
#
_entry.id   AF-A0A972NNF2-F1
#
_cell.length_a   1.000
_cell.length_b   1.000
_cell.length_c   1.000
_cell.angle_alpha   90.00
_cell.angle_beta   90.00
_cell.angle_gamma   90.00
#
_symmetry.space_group_name_H-M   'P 1'
#
loop_
_entity.id
_entity.type
_entity.pdbx_description
1 polymer ?
#
loop_
_entity_poly.entity_id
_entity_poly.type
_entity_poly.pdbx_seq_one_letter_code
_entity_poly.pdbx_strand_id
1 'polypeptide(L)'
;MLLAASGAALAQSEPTALVDQQHCMFCHTRDAPFLAPSFQQIADRYRDVPNAGVMLEHKLRLGGKAHWGDMAMPLPADRGGPLTPENAHTLIQWVLSQ
;
A
#
# COMPACT_ATOMS: atom_id res chain seq x y z
N MET A 1 15.39 8.44 35.40
CA MET A 1 14.81 7.38 34.54
C MET A 1 14.12 8.06 33.38
N LEU A 2 14.72 8.05 32.19
CA LEU A 2 14.01 8.49 30.98
C LEU A 2 13.09 7.35 30.55
N LEU A 3 11.77 7.58 30.57
CA LEU A 3 10.81 6.71 29.92
C LEU A 3 10.91 6.92 28.41
N ALA A 4 11.44 5.92 27.70
CA ALA A 4 11.28 5.80 26.27
C ALA A 4 9.83 5.39 25.99
N ALA A 5 9.03 6.30 25.44
CA ALA A 5 7.75 5.95 24.86
C ALA A 5 8.03 5.21 23.54
N SER A 6 8.02 3.88 23.58
CA SER A 6 7.94 3.06 22.37
C SER A 6 6.59 3.34 21.71
N GLY A 7 6.59 4.24 20.73
CA GLY A 7 5.49 4.38 19.78
C GLY A 7 5.42 3.13 18.93
N ALA A 8 4.77 2.09 19.43
CA ALA A 8 4.19 1.09 18.57
C ALA A 8 3.16 1.83 17.72
N ALA A 9 3.51 2.13 16.47
CA ALA A 9 2.51 2.50 15.48
C ALA A 9 1.43 1.43 15.56
N LEU A 10 0.22 1.83 16.00
CA LEU A 10 -0.91 0.92 16.04
C LEU A 10 -1.07 0.41 14.61
N ALA A 11 -0.76 -0.85 14.36
CA ALA A 11 -1.00 -1.48 13.08
C ALA A 11 -2.47 -1.26 12.76
N GLN A 12 -2.73 -0.43 11.74
CA GLN A 12 -4.09 -0.07 11.40
C GLN A 12 -4.81 -1.34 10.94
N SER A 13 -6.02 -1.59 11.46
CA SER A 13 -6.80 -2.73 10.99
C SER A 13 -6.98 -2.65 9.48
N GLU A 14 -6.91 -3.80 8.81
CA GLU A 14 -7.09 -3.83 7.37
C GLU A 14 -8.49 -3.30 6.97
N PRO A 15 -8.58 -2.39 5.99
CA PRO A 15 -9.84 -2.00 5.39
C PRO A 15 -10.30 -3.09 4.41
N THR A 16 -10.66 -4.28 4.94
CA THR A 16 -10.88 -5.51 4.15
C THR A 16 -11.84 -5.32 2.98
N ALA A 17 -12.93 -4.56 3.16
CA ALA A 17 -13.86 -4.27 2.07
C ALA A 17 -13.22 -3.54 0.88
N LEU A 18 -12.31 -2.58 1.13
CA LEU A 18 -11.58 -1.88 0.06
C LEU A 18 -10.50 -2.75 -0.56
N VAL A 19 -9.78 -3.52 0.25
CA VAL A 19 -8.76 -4.48 -0.21
C VAL A 19 -9.38 -5.51 -1.16
N ASP A 20 -10.54 -6.06 -0.78
CA ASP A 20 -11.29 -7.02 -1.58
C ASP A 20 -11.85 -6.36 -2.83
N GLN A 21 -12.52 -5.20 -2.71
CA GLN A 21 -13.08 -4.48 -3.85
C GLN A 21 -12.01 -4.17 -4.90
N GLN A 22 -10.80 -3.79 -4.47
CA GLN A 22 -9.70 -3.44 -5.36
C GLN A 22 -8.83 -4.64 -5.79
N HIS A 23 -9.19 -5.85 -5.34
CA HIS A 23 -8.45 -7.08 -5.59
C HIS A 23 -6.96 -7.00 -5.24
N CYS A 24 -6.60 -6.27 -4.17
CA CYS A 24 -5.20 -6.02 -3.82
C CYS A 24 -4.41 -7.32 -3.60
N MET A 25 -5.07 -8.32 -3.00
CA MET A 25 -4.47 -9.61 -2.65
C MET A 25 -4.24 -10.54 -3.86
N PHE A 26 -4.64 -10.16 -5.08
CA PHE A 26 -4.38 -10.97 -6.27
C PHE A 26 -2.90 -10.91 -6.68
N CYS A 27 -2.23 -9.78 -6.41
CA CYS A 27 -0.82 -9.59 -6.76
C CYS A 27 0.08 -9.36 -5.54
N HIS A 28 -0.49 -8.77 -4.49
CA HIS A 28 0.22 -8.47 -3.25
C HIS A 28 -0.15 -9.46 -2.14
N THR A 29 0.76 -9.58 -1.21
CA THR A 29 0.67 -10.37 0.02
C THR A 29 1.09 -9.48 1.18
N ARG A 30 0.88 -9.95 2.41
CA ARG A 30 1.22 -9.15 3.59
C ARG A 30 2.73 -9.08 3.83
N ASP A 31 3.40 -10.23 3.83
CA ASP A 31 4.73 -10.40 4.41
C ASP A 31 5.81 -10.82 3.40
N ALA A 32 5.52 -11.72 2.47
CA ALA A 32 6.50 -12.25 1.51
C ALA A 32 6.13 -11.98 0.04
N PRO A 33 7.04 -11.52 -0.83
CA PRO A 33 6.72 -11.20 -2.22
C PRO A 33 6.12 -12.39 -2.98
N PHE A 34 5.22 -12.10 -3.93
CA PHE A 34 4.62 -13.11 -4.82
C PHE A 34 4.70 -12.68 -6.28
N LEU A 35 3.68 -11.99 -6.79
CA LEU A 35 3.69 -11.37 -8.12
C LEU A 35 4.22 -9.94 -8.07
N ALA A 36 3.93 -9.26 -6.96
CA ALA A 36 4.41 -7.92 -6.63
C ALA A 36 5.05 -7.94 -5.21
N PRO A 37 5.69 -6.84 -4.79
CA PRO A 37 6.24 -6.74 -3.44
C PRO A 37 5.17 -6.92 -2.37
N SER A 38 5.53 -7.50 -1.23
CA SER A 38 4.61 -7.58 -0.09
C SER A 38 4.33 -6.19 0.49
N PHE A 39 3.22 -6.02 1.20
CA PHE A 39 2.90 -4.75 1.86
C PHE A 39 3.98 -4.36 2.87
N GLN A 40 4.55 -5.33 3.60
CA GLN A 40 5.71 -5.10 4.47
C GLN A 40 6.91 -4.51 3.71
N GLN A 41 7.24 -5.07 2.54
CA GLN A 41 8.34 -4.56 1.72
C GLN A 41 8.08 -3.15 1.21
N ILE A 42 6.82 -2.82 0.91
CA ILE A 42 6.41 -1.46 0.55
C ILE A 42 6.60 -0.53 1.74
N ALA A 43 6.08 -0.89 2.91
CA ALA A 43 6.23 -0.09 4.13
C ALA A 43 7.69 0.18 4.47
N ASP A 44 8.52 -0.86 4.50
CA ASP A 44 9.95 -0.75 4.85
C ASP A 44 10.73 0.12 3.87
N ARG A 45 10.43 0.03 2.58
CA ARG A 45 11.09 0.84 1.56
C ARG A 45 10.77 2.32 1.67
N TYR A 46 9.55 2.66 2.07
CA TYR A 46 9.08 4.04 2.09
C TYR A 46 9.07 4.70 3.47
N ARG A 47 9.45 3.95 4.52
CA ARG A 47 9.45 4.40 5.92
C ARG A 47 10.09 5.77 6.14
N ASP A 48 11.24 6.00 5.51
CA ASP A 48 12.02 7.23 5.67
C ASP A 48 11.98 8.14 4.42
N VAL A 49 11.05 7.89 3.50
CA VAL A 49 10.92 8.68 2.27
C VAL A 49 9.90 9.80 2.49
N PRO A 50 10.33 11.08 2.43
CA PRO A 50 9.41 12.20 2.56
C PRO A 50 8.31 12.13 1.49
N ASN A 51 7.07 12.40 1.88
CA ASN A 51 5.91 12.42 0.98
C ASN A 51 5.57 11.08 0.30
N ALA A 52 6.08 9.95 0.80
CA ALA A 52 5.81 8.64 0.20
C ALA A 52 4.31 8.32 0.06
N GLY A 53 3.50 8.69 1.07
CA GLY A 53 2.04 8.49 1.03
C GLY A 53 1.41 9.08 -0.23
N VAL A 54 1.68 10.36 -0.52
CA VAL A 54 1.13 11.05 -1.70
C VAL A 54 1.60 10.40 -3.01
N MET A 55 2.86 10.00 -3.10
CA MET A 55 3.39 9.32 -4.29
C MET A 55 2.70 7.98 -4.52
N LEU A 56 2.52 7.20 -3.45
CA LEU A 56 1.90 5.88 -3.50
C LEU A 56 0.40 5.97 -3.75
N GLU A 57 -0.29 6.97 -3.22
CA GLU A 57 -1.71 7.23 -3.51
C GLU A 57 -1.91 7.54 -5.00
N HIS A 58 -1.06 8.40 -5.56
CA HIS A 58 -1.07 8.71 -6.98
C HIS A 58 -0.79 7.46 -7.83
N LYS A 59 0.22 6.68 -7.44
CA LYS A 59 0.54 5.41 -8.11
C LYS A 59 -0.65 4.47 -8.07
N LEU A 60 -1.21 4.21 -6.89
CA LEU A 60 -2.37 3.33 -6.66
C LEU A 60 -3.56 3.75 -7.53
N ARG A 61 -3.87 5.04 -7.57
CA ARG A 61 -4.98 5.56 -8.39
C ARG A 61 -4.78 5.38 -9.88
N LEU A 62 -3.55 5.47 -10.40
CA LEU A 62 -3.29 5.43 -11.84
C LEU A 62 -2.93 4.03 -12.37
N GLY A 63 -2.31 3.17 -11.56
CA GLY A 63 -1.76 1.91 -12.06
C GLY A 63 -0.53 2.13 -12.95
N GLY A 64 -0.36 1.27 -13.95
CA GLY A 64 0.62 1.41 -15.02
C GLY A 64 2.00 0.86 -14.66
N LYS A 65 3.01 1.28 -15.44
CA LYS A 65 4.37 0.70 -15.50
C LYS A 65 4.90 0.26 -14.14
N ALA A 66 5.58 -0.88 -14.14
CA ALA A 66 6.24 -1.42 -12.96
C ALA A 66 7.06 -0.32 -12.31
N HIS A 67 6.80 -0.07 -11.03
CA HIS A 67 7.74 0.74 -10.27
C HIS A 67 8.93 -0.14 -9.88
N TRP A 68 8.67 -1.42 -9.58
CA TRP A 68 9.64 -2.40 -9.10
C TRP A 68 9.49 -3.69 -9.90
N GLY A 69 10.62 -4.31 -10.25
CA GLY A 69 10.65 -5.50 -11.11
C GLY A 69 10.00 -5.22 -12.47
N ASP A 70 9.41 -6.26 -13.07
CA ASP A 70 8.90 -6.20 -14.44
C ASP A 70 7.35 -6.18 -14.50
N MET A 71 6.66 -6.39 -13.37
CA MET A 71 5.19 -6.44 -13.35
C MET A 71 4.58 -5.05 -13.18
N ALA A 72 3.82 -4.61 -14.19
CA ALA A 72 3.03 -3.40 -14.11
C ALA A 72 1.86 -3.56 -13.14
N MET A 73 1.53 -2.48 -12.43
CA MET A 73 0.32 -2.46 -11.62
C MET A 73 -0.90 -2.32 -12.55
N PRO A 74 -1.98 -3.10 -12.37
CA PRO A 74 -3.17 -3.01 -13.20
C PRO A 74 -3.75 -1.60 -13.24
N LEU A 75 -4.24 -1.20 -14.42
CA LEU A 75 -4.99 0.05 -14.55
C LEU A 75 -6.30 -0.04 -13.76
N PRO A 76 -6.92 1.08 -13.35
CA PRO A 76 -8.17 1.04 -12.59
C PRO A 76 -9.28 0.23 -13.25
N ALA A 77 -9.35 0.22 -14.58
CA ALA A 77 -10.33 -0.56 -15.35
C ALA A 77 -10.10 -2.08 -15.29
N ASP A 78 -8.87 -2.52 -15.01
CA ASP A 78 -8.47 -3.94 -14.94
C ASP A 78 -8.51 -4.47 -13.50
N ARG A 79 -8.96 -3.65 -12.55
CA ARG A 79 -9.19 -4.01 -11.15
C ARG A 79 -10.53 -3.42 -10.68
N GLY A 80 -10.73 -3.29 -9.37
CA GLY A 80 -11.94 -2.73 -8.72
C GLY A 80 -12.41 -1.30 -9.10
N GLY A 81 -11.96 -0.74 -10.22
CA GLY A 81 -12.37 0.58 -10.70
C GLY A 81 -11.49 1.74 -10.20
N PRO A 82 -11.84 2.98 -10.59
CA PRO A 82 -11.17 4.17 -10.11
C PRO A 82 -11.36 4.37 -8.60
N LEU A 83 -10.27 4.69 -7.91
CA LEU A 83 -10.29 5.03 -6.49
C LEU A 83 -10.47 6.54 -6.29
N THR A 84 -11.30 6.90 -5.30
CA THR A 84 -11.35 8.27 -4.79
C THR A 84 -10.06 8.60 -4.05
N PRO A 85 -9.71 9.89 -3.86
CA PRO A 85 -8.57 10.28 -3.03
C PRO A 85 -8.61 9.66 -1.63
N GLU A 86 -9.79 9.62 -1.00
CA GLU A 86 -9.97 9.18 0.38
C GLU A 86 -9.76 7.66 0.53
N ASN A 87 -10.29 6.87 -0.41
CA ASN A 87 -10.08 5.42 -0.41
C ASN A 87 -8.62 5.06 -0.71
N ALA A 88 -7.98 5.79 -1.64
CA ALA A 88 -6.56 5.60 -1.92
C ALA A 88 -5.70 5.94 -0.69
N HIS A 89 -5.99 7.05 0.00
CA HIS A 89 -5.33 7.41 1.24
C HIS A 89 -5.49 6.33 2.30
N THR A 90 -6.72 5.84 2.51
CA THR A 90 -7.02 4.77 3.48
C THR A 90 -6.18 3.51 3.22
N LEU A 91 -6.13 3.06 1.97
CA LEU A 91 -5.35 1.89 1.57
C LEU A 91 -3.85 2.11 1.76
N ILE A 92 -3.32 3.27 1.37
CA ILE A 92 -1.88 3.54 1.46
C ILE A 92 -1.42 3.74 2.91
N GLN A 93 -2.20 4.40 3.76
CA GLN A 93 -1.86 4.49 5.19
C GLN A 93 -1.82 3.11 5.84
N TRP A 94 -2.78 2.24 5.49
CA TRP A 94 -2.74 0.86 5.94
C TRP A 94 -1.49 0.12 5.45
N VAL A 95 -1.17 0.17 4.14
CA VAL A 95 0.03 -0.45 3.57
C VAL A 95 1.31 0.05 4.24
N LEU A 96 1.44 1.36 4.46
CA LEU A 96 2.62 1.95 5.11
C LEU A 96 2.72 1.64 6.61
N SER A 97 1.63 1.17 7.23
CA SER A 97 1.61 0.73 8.63
C SER A 97 1.95 -0.74 8.83
N GLN A 98 2.15 -1.50 7.75
CA GLN A 98 2.57 -2.90 7.84
C GLN A 98 4.01 -3.01 8.36
#